data_AF-A0A0R1WCT9-F1
#
_entry.id   AF-A0A0R1WCT9-F1
#
_cell.length_a   1.000
_cell.length_b   1.000
_cell.length_c   1.000
_cell.angle_alpha   90.00
_cell.angle_beta   90.00
_cell.angle_gamma   90.00
#
_symmetry.space_group_name_H-M   'P 1'
#
loop_
_entity.id
_entity.type
_entity.pdbx_description
1 polymer ?
#
loop_
_entity_poly.entity_id
_entity_poly.type
_entity_poly.pdbx_seq_one_letter_code
_entity_poly.pdbx_strand_id
1 'polypeptide(L)'
;MHETEYFIYSNKYARAHGAKNFKQGTAVVSPNDFIAMVAKQTNSKVTWYQALLTDVFEKLPAMAKNVKADDDGNTGGTVAHTDFINSQGKLVKESSLTKQQKQLLQDYRLVQYDVTAGKKYTLKYLK
;
A
#
# COMPACT_ATOMS: atom_id res chain seq x y z
N MET A 1 5.46 -13.93 -9.55
CA MET A 1 5.57 -12.77 -8.64
C MET A 1 6.82 -12.00 -9.05
N HIS A 2 6.72 -10.69 -9.27
CA HIS A 2 7.84 -9.85 -9.70
C HIS A 2 8.30 -9.00 -8.52
N GLU A 3 9.57 -9.14 -8.13
CA GLU A 3 10.21 -8.36 -7.09
C GLU A 3 11.27 -7.47 -7.74
N THR A 4 11.24 -6.18 -7.41
CA THR A 4 12.18 -5.18 -7.93
C THR A 4 12.81 -4.42 -6.78
N GLU A 5 14.09 -4.12 -6.90
CA GLU A 5 14.81 -3.35 -5.89
C GLU A 5 14.35 -1.88 -5.87
N TYR A 6 14.40 -1.26 -4.69
CA TYR A 6 14.09 0.17 -4.52
C TYR A 6 14.99 0.78 -3.44
N PHE A 7 15.15 2.10 -3.48
CA PHE A 7 15.77 2.87 -2.42
C PHE A 7 15.11 4.24 -2.31
N ILE A 8 15.05 4.80 -1.10
CA ILE A 8 14.61 6.18 -0.85
C ILE A 8 15.78 6.94 -0.25
N TYR A 9 16.27 7.93 -0.98
CA TYR A 9 17.44 8.72 -0.57
C TYR A 9 17.03 10.10 -0.05
N SER A 10 17.60 10.50 1.09
CA SER A 10 17.51 11.86 1.62
C SER A 10 18.90 12.49 1.56
N ASN A 11 19.03 13.67 0.95
CA ASN A 11 20.31 14.38 0.85
C ASN A 11 20.79 14.94 2.20
N LYS A 12 22.01 15.53 2.24
CA LYS A 12 22.60 16.08 3.48
C LYS A 12 21.68 17.11 4.15
N TYR A 13 21.06 17.99 3.37
CA TYR A 13 20.15 19.01 3.89
C TYR A 13 18.91 18.38 4.54
N ALA A 14 18.23 17.46 3.85
CA ALA A 14 17.05 16.78 4.36
C ALA A 14 17.33 16.04 5.67
N ARG A 15 18.48 15.35 5.77
CA ARG A 15 18.90 14.66 7.01
C ARG A 15 19.15 15.63 8.15
N ALA A 16 19.74 16.80 7.88
CA ALA A 16 19.91 17.86 8.87
C ALA A 16 18.58 18.48 9.33
N HIS A 17 17.51 18.34 8.53
CA HIS A 17 16.19 18.89 8.79
C HIS A 17 15.16 17.83 9.19
N GLY A 18 15.62 16.70 9.76
CA GLY A 18 14.76 15.72 10.40
C GLY A 18 14.44 14.48 9.59
N ALA A 19 14.92 14.36 8.35
CA ALA A 19 14.76 13.12 7.59
C ALA A 19 15.55 11.96 8.23
N LYS A 20 14.90 10.81 8.42
CA LYS A 20 15.47 9.62 9.08
C LYS A 20 15.19 8.36 8.27
N ASN A 21 16.21 7.52 8.11
CA ASN A 21 16.06 6.22 7.47
C ASN A 21 15.15 5.30 8.29
N PHE A 22 14.45 4.40 7.60
CA PHE A 22 13.69 3.34 8.22
C PHE A 22 14.60 2.35 8.96
N LYS A 23 14.10 1.82 10.08
CA LYS A 23 14.80 0.79 10.86
C LYS A 23 14.28 -0.61 10.59
N GLN A 24 13.00 -0.75 10.25
CA GLN A 24 12.28 -2.02 10.05
C GLN A 24 11.07 -1.81 9.13
N GLY A 25 10.45 -2.89 8.65
CA GLY A 25 9.18 -2.85 7.92
C GLY A 25 9.29 -2.46 6.44
N THR A 26 10.50 -2.52 5.87
CA THR A 26 10.79 -2.09 4.49
C THR A 26 11.40 -3.20 3.64
N ALA A 27 11.42 -4.44 4.12
CA ALA A 27 11.98 -5.56 3.35
C ALA A 27 11.14 -5.88 2.10
N VAL A 28 9.81 -5.85 2.24
CA VAL A 28 8.86 -6.09 1.16
C VAL A 28 7.78 -5.03 1.25
N VAL A 29 7.57 -4.28 0.16
CA VAL A 29 6.61 -3.16 0.09
C VAL A 29 5.88 -3.16 -1.25
N SER A 30 4.69 -2.56 -1.29
CA SER A 30 3.98 -2.27 -2.52
C SER A 30 4.47 -0.95 -3.13
N PRO A 31 4.48 -0.77 -4.46
CA PRO A 31 4.76 0.53 -5.07
C PRO A 31 3.86 1.66 -4.56
N ASN A 32 2.62 1.34 -4.14
CA ASN A 32 1.70 2.31 -3.56
C ASN A 32 2.15 2.83 -2.19
N ASP A 33 3.04 2.12 -1.49
CA ASP A 33 3.52 2.50 -0.16
C ASP A 33 4.55 3.64 -0.22
N PHE A 34 5.18 3.89 -1.38
CA PHE A 34 6.24 4.89 -1.50
C PHE A 34 5.83 6.30 -1.08
N ILE A 35 4.56 6.68 -1.29
CA ILE A 35 4.05 7.99 -0.85
C ILE A 35 4.13 8.11 0.68
N ALA A 36 3.65 7.09 1.39
CA ALA A 36 3.70 7.05 2.85
C ALA A 36 5.15 6.92 3.35
N MET A 37 5.96 6.11 2.69
CA MET A 37 7.36 5.90 3.05
C MET A 37 8.16 7.19 2.93
N VAL A 38 8.03 7.93 1.82
CA VAL A 38 8.74 9.21 1.64
C VAL A 38 8.30 10.19 2.71
N ALA A 39 6.99 10.37 2.91
CA ALA A 39 6.46 11.32 3.90
C ALA A 39 6.94 11.01 5.33
N LYS A 40 6.96 9.72 5.70
CA LYS A 40 7.46 9.27 7.00
C LYS A 40 8.98 9.43 7.12
N GLN A 41 9.74 9.11 6.08
CA GLN A 41 11.20 9.28 6.06
C GLN A 41 11.60 10.74 6.18
N THR A 42 10.87 11.67 5.56
CA THR A 42 11.16 13.11 5.62
C THR A 42 10.50 13.82 6.81
N ASN A 43 9.81 13.09 7.70
CA ASN A 43 9.06 13.65 8.80
C ASN A 43 8.08 14.76 8.37
N SER A 44 7.42 14.55 7.23
CA SER A 44 6.50 15.51 6.63
C SER A 44 5.14 15.50 7.33
N LYS A 45 4.49 16.67 7.39
CA LYS A 45 3.06 16.73 7.71
C LYS A 45 2.29 16.05 6.59
N VAL A 46 1.31 15.24 6.96
CA VAL A 46 0.52 14.43 6.03
C VAL A 46 -0.95 14.85 6.04
N THR A 47 -1.60 14.73 4.89
CA THR A 47 -3.06 14.85 4.78
C THR A 47 -3.74 13.61 5.36
N TRP A 48 -5.06 13.65 5.54
CA TRP A 48 -5.82 12.48 6.02
C TRP A 48 -5.63 11.26 5.09
N TYR A 49 -5.51 11.48 3.77
CA TYR A 49 -5.33 10.41 2.81
C TYR A 49 -3.94 9.80 2.93
N GLN A 50 -2.91 10.63 3.08
CA GLN A 50 -1.56 10.14 3.33
C GLN A 50 -1.43 9.44 4.70
N ALA A 51 -2.19 9.86 5.71
CA ALA A 51 -2.29 9.15 6.98
C ALA A 51 -2.91 7.76 6.80
N LEU A 52 -3.98 7.62 6.01
CA LEU A 52 -4.54 6.33 5.63
C LEU A 52 -3.52 5.44 4.90
N LEU A 53 -2.77 5.99 3.93
CA LEU A 53 -1.70 5.26 3.24
C LEU A 53 -0.57 4.84 4.20
N THR A 54 -0.28 5.66 5.22
CA THR A 54 0.69 5.32 6.26
C THR A 54 0.21 4.15 7.11
N ASP A 55 -1.06 4.14 7.49
CA ASP A 55 -1.66 3.01 8.19
C ASP A 55 -1.65 1.73 7.33
N VAL A 56 -1.97 1.84 6.04
CA VAL A 56 -1.90 0.71 5.09
C VAL A 56 -0.50 0.14 5.03
N PHE A 57 0.52 0.98 4.84
CA PHE A 57 1.92 0.58 4.80
C PHE A 57 2.37 -0.10 6.12
N GLU A 58 1.98 0.44 7.27
CA GLU A 58 2.46 -0.05 8.56
C GLU A 58 1.74 -1.32 9.06
N LYS A 59 0.47 -1.49 8.69
CA LYS A 59 -0.41 -2.48 9.30
C LYS A 59 -0.83 -3.59 8.37
N LEU A 60 -0.80 -3.40 7.05
CA LEU A 60 -1.16 -4.43 6.08
C LEU A 60 0.08 -5.10 5.47
N PRO A 61 0.00 -6.38 5.05
CA PRO A 61 1.00 -6.96 4.18
C PRO A 61 1.06 -6.21 2.84
N ALA A 62 2.22 -6.24 2.18
CA ALA A 62 2.42 -5.62 0.88
C ALA A 62 1.45 -6.21 -0.15
N MET A 63 0.80 -5.33 -0.91
CA MET A 63 -0.15 -5.72 -1.96
C MET A 63 0.54 -5.78 -3.32
N ALA A 64 0.40 -6.91 -4.01
CA ALA A 64 0.84 -7.09 -5.39
C ALA A 64 -0.35 -7.46 -6.28
N LYS A 65 -0.45 -6.81 -7.44
CA LYS A 65 -1.41 -7.23 -8.47
C LYS A 65 -0.88 -8.48 -9.16
N ASN A 66 -1.72 -9.50 -9.24
CA ASN A 66 -1.44 -10.69 -10.01
C ASN A 66 -2.61 -10.92 -10.97
N VAL A 67 -2.27 -11.29 -12.20
CA VAL A 67 -3.23 -11.68 -13.22
C VAL A 67 -3.11 -13.19 -13.35
N LYS A 68 -4.21 -13.90 -13.12
CA LYS A 68 -4.28 -15.35 -13.34
C LYS A 68 -5.33 -15.64 -14.41
N ALA A 69 -5.15 -16.75 -15.10
CA ALA A 69 -6.22 -17.30 -15.92
C ALA A 69 -7.44 -17.54 -15.03
N ASP A 70 -8.62 -17.24 -15.55
CA ASP A 70 -9.87 -17.59 -14.89
C ASP A 70 -9.94 -19.12 -14.79
N ASP A 71 -10.05 -19.63 -13.57
CA ASP A 71 -10.15 -21.08 -13.32
C ASP A 71 -11.53 -21.62 -13.77
N ASP A 72 -12.47 -20.75 -14.12
CA ASP A 72 -13.74 -21.11 -14.75
C ASP A 72 -13.50 -21.44 -16.23
N GLY A 73 -13.31 -22.73 -16.52
CA GLY A 73 -12.87 -23.28 -17.82
C GLY A 73 -13.75 -22.98 -19.04
N ASN A 74 -14.78 -22.15 -18.90
CA ASN A 74 -15.69 -21.73 -19.95
C ASN A 74 -15.49 -20.30 -20.46
N THR A 75 -14.70 -19.45 -19.79
CA THR A 75 -14.71 -18.00 -20.10
C THR A 75 -13.41 -17.46 -20.71
N GLY A 76 -12.30 -18.22 -20.69
CA GLY A 76 -11.01 -17.81 -21.26
C GLY A 76 -10.50 -16.46 -20.75
N GLY A 77 -11.08 -15.95 -19.66
CA GLY A 77 -10.81 -14.64 -19.10
C GLY A 77 -9.54 -14.65 -18.27
N THR A 78 -9.00 -13.48 -17.97
CA THR A 78 -8.01 -13.31 -16.93
C THR A 78 -8.61 -12.50 -15.80
N VAL A 79 -8.50 -12.97 -14.57
CA VAL A 79 -8.99 -12.25 -13.40
C VAL A 79 -7.80 -11.63 -12.69
N ALA A 80 -7.91 -10.33 -12.41
CA ALA A 80 -6.92 -9.61 -11.61
C ALA A 80 -7.26 -9.81 -10.13
N HIS A 81 -6.30 -10.36 -9.37
CA HIS A 81 -6.41 -10.53 -7.93
C HIS A 81 -5.31 -9.74 -7.21
N THR A 82 -5.56 -9.43 -5.94
CA THR A 82 -4.53 -8.84 -5.07
C THR A 82 -3.93 -9.95 -4.23
N ASP A 83 -2.63 -10.17 -4.39
CA ASP A 83 -1.87 -11.02 -3.48
C ASP A 83 -1.33 -10.16 -2.34
N PHE A 84 -1.32 -10.74 -1.14
CA PHE A 84 -0.76 -10.13 0.06
C PHE A 84 0.54 -10.84 0.40
N ILE A 85 1.61 -10.08 0.59
CA ILE A 85 2.94 -10.60 0.87
C ILE A 85 3.42 -10.01 2.20
N ASN A 86 3.78 -10.89 3.13
CA ASN A 86 4.28 -10.44 4.43
C ASN A 86 5.75 -9.99 4.36
N SER A 87 6.28 -9.47 5.47
CA SER A 87 7.67 -9.01 5.57
C SER A 87 8.74 -10.09 5.36
N GLN A 88 8.35 -11.37 5.30
CA GLN A 88 9.24 -12.49 5.00
C GLN A 88 9.20 -12.88 3.51
N GLY A 89 8.51 -12.11 2.66
CA GLY A 89 8.32 -12.43 1.24
C GLY A 89 7.33 -13.57 0.98
N LYS A 90 6.52 -13.96 1.98
CA LYS A 90 5.57 -15.08 1.84
C LYS A 90 4.18 -14.57 1.52
N LEU A 91 3.52 -15.26 0.58
CA LEU A 91 2.10 -15.08 0.30
C LEU A 91 1.26 -15.40 1.53
N VAL A 92 0.33 -14.51 1.84
CA VAL A 92 -0.67 -14.67 2.90
C VAL A 92 -2.06 -14.49 2.31
N LYS A 93 -3.05 -15.21 2.86
CA LYS A 93 -4.44 -15.11 2.40
C LYS A 93 -5.10 -13.90 3.04
N GLU A 94 -5.95 -13.19 2.31
CA GLU A 94 -6.77 -12.11 2.89
C GLU A 94 -7.60 -12.60 4.10
N SER A 95 -8.05 -13.86 4.06
CA SER A 95 -8.79 -14.49 5.16
C SER A 95 -7.98 -14.59 6.46
N SER A 96 -6.64 -14.65 6.38
CA SER A 96 -5.73 -14.68 7.53
C SER A 96 -5.46 -13.31 8.16
N LEU A 97 -5.91 -12.22 7.53
CA LEU A 97 -5.80 -10.88 8.11
C LEU A 97 -6.63 -10.77 9.39
N THR A 98 -6.11 -10.01 10.36
CA THR A 98 -6.83 -9.70 11.59
C THR A 98 -8.08 -8.87 11.29
N LYS A 99 -9.02 -8.81 12.24
CA LYS A 99 -10.24 -7.99 12.10
C LYS A 99 -9.92 -6.52 11.81
N GLN A 100 -8.90 -5.97 12.48
CA GLN A 100 -8.47 -4.58 12.27
C GLN A 100 -7.84 -4.38 10.88
N GLN A 101 -7.02 -5.32 10.42
CA GLN A 101 -6.44 -5.27 9.08
C GLN A 101 -7.51 -5.36 7.99
N LYS A 102 -8.53 -6.21 8.18
CA LYS A 102 -9.67 -6.31 7.25
C LYS A 102 -10.47 -5.00 7.19
N GLN A 103 -10.70 -4.37 8.33
CA GLN A 103 -11.36 -3.06 8.36
C GLN A 103 -10.54 -2.00 7.61
N LEU A 104 -9.24 -1.91 7.90
CA LEU A 104 -8.34 -0.95 7.24
C LEU A 104 -8.26 -1.20 5.72
N LEU A 105 -8.19 -2.46 5.29
CA LEU A 105 -8.21 -2.83 3.89
C LEU A 105 -9.51 -2.41 3.21
N GLN A 106 -10.65 -2.56 3.90
CA GLN A 106 -11.94 -2.13 3.40
C GLN A 106 -12.02 -0.60 3.28
N ASP A 107 -11.56 0.14 4.29
CA ASP A 107 -11.52 1.61 4.28
C ASP A 107 -10.66 2.11 3.11
N TYR A 108 -9.49 1.50 2.92
CA TYR A 108 -8.60 1.77 1.79
C TYR A 108 -9.30 1.51 0.44
N ARG A 109 -9.94 0.35 0.27
CA ARG A 109 -10.67 0.00 -0.97
C ARG A 109 -11.82 0.97 -1.27
N LEU A 110 -12.58 1.37 -0.26
CA LEU A 110 -13.68 2.32 -0.41
C LEU A 110 -13.17 3.68 -0.89
N VAL A 111 -12.09 4.19 -0.28
CA VAL A 111 -11.49 5.46 -0.69
C VAL A 111 -10.93 5.36 -2.11
N GLN A 112 -10.15 4.32 -2.42
CA GLN A 112 -9.61 4.10 -3.78
C GLN A 112 -10.72 4.07 -4.83
N TYR A 113 -11.80 3.34 -4.58
CA TYR A 113 -12.93 3.27 -5.49
C TYR A 113 -13.58 4.63 -5.65
N ASP A 114 -13.89 5.33 -4.56
CA ASP A 114 -14.56 6.63 -4.59
C ASP A 114 -13.79 7.69 -5.40
N VAL A 115 -12.45 7.72 -5.29
CA VAL A 115 -11.62 8.69 -6.02
C VAL A 115 -11.35 8.32 -7.48
N THR A 116 -11.48 7.04 -7.86
CA THR A 116 -11.19 6.55 -9.22
C THR A 116 -12.43 6.38 -10.07
N ALA A 117 -13.34 5.48 -9.68
CA ALA A 117 -14.51 5.06 -10.46
C ALA A 117 -15.85 5.44 -9.79
N GLY A 118 -15.81 5.83 -8.52
CA GLY A 118 -16.98 6.17 -7.72
C GLY A 118 -17.46 7.61 -7.89
N LYS A 119 -18.16 8.10 -6.86
CA LYS A 119 -18.88 9.39 -6.90
C LYS A 119 -18.07 10.55 -6.34
N LYS A 120 -16.81 10.34 -5.98
CA LYS A 120 -15.87 11.36 -5.53
C LYS A 120 -16.32 12.09 -4.26
N TYR A 121 -17.00 11.39 -3.35
CA TYR A 121 -17.46 11.93 -2.07
C TYR A 121 -16.32 12.46 -1.18
N THR A 122 -15.15 11.83 -1.26
CA THR A 122 -13.98 12.13 -0.44
C THR A 122 -13.12 13.27 -0.98
N LEU A 123 -13.23 13.61 -2.28
CA LEU A 123 -12.37 14.63 -2.90
C LEU A 123 -12.51 16.01 -2.27
N LYS A 124 -13.71 16.39 -1.82
CA LYS A 124 -13.92 17.69 -1.13
C LYS A 124 -13.14 17.82 0.19
N TYR A 125 -12.67 16.71 0.74
CA TYR A 125 -11.86 16.68 1.95
C TYR A 125 -10.36 16.52 1.65
N LEU A 126 -9.98 16.17 0.41
CA LEU A 126 -8.59 16.06 -0.01
C LEU A 126 -8.00 17.48 -0.13
N LYS A 127 -7.45 17.98 0.97
CA LYS A 127 -6.77 19.27 1.09
C LYS A 127 -5.33 19.07 1.48
#